data_AF-A0A2V2NF40-F1
#
_entry.id   AF-A0A2V2NF40-F1
#
_cell.length_a   1.000
_cell.length_b   1.000
_cell.length_c   1.000
_cell.angle_alpha   90.00
_cell.angle_beta   90.00
_cell.angle_gamma   90.00
#
_symmetry.space_group_name_H-M   'P 1'
#
loop_
_entity.id
_entity.type
_entity.pdbx_description
1 polymer ?
#
loop_
_entity_poly.entity_id
_entity_poly.type
_entity_poly.pdbx_seq_one_letter_code
_entity_poly.pdbx_strand_id
1 'polypeptide(L)'
;MGSPGGFLTNRLILSFVLFFGSLGLSVLLWTLGFPFFFLFLFIPLIPFLGQKQKIRKCPICGFETKGNERYCPYDGVLLDEINPD
;
A
#
# COMPACT_ATOMS: atom_id res chain seq x y z
N MET A 1 14.35 -34.10 -23.15
CA MET A 1 13.14 -33.93 -22.32
C MET A 1 13.36 -32.77 -21.36
N GLY A 2 12.58 -31.69 -21.48
CA GLY A 2 12.52 -30.63 -20.47
C GLY A 2 11.06 -30.24 -20.32
N SER A 3 10.43 -30.64 -19.21
CA SER A 3 9.05 -30.25 -18.91
C SER A 3 9.01 -28.78 -18.50
N PRO A 4 8.30 -27.88 -19.23
CA PRO A 4 8.18 -26.47 -18.89
C PRO A 4 7.13 -26.23 -17.78
N GLY A 5 7.06 -27.11 -16.77
CA GLY A 5 5.97 -27.18 -15.80
C GLY A 5 6.23 -26.50 -14.45
N GLY A 6 7.44 -26.01 -14.17
CA GLY A 6 7.81 -25.54 -12.83
C GLY A 6 7.19 -24.20 -12.42
N PHE A 7 7.04 -23.26 -13.35
CA PHE A 7 6.62 -21.88 -13.01
C PHE A 7 5.12 -21.75 -12.71
N LEU A 8 4.28 -22.48 -13.46
CA LEU A 8 2.82 -22.49 -13.26
C LEU A 8 2.43 -23.30 -12.02
N THR A 9 3.11 -24.41 -11.77
CA THR A 9 2.86 -25.28 -10.61
C THR A 9 3.10 -24.53 -9.29
N ASN A 10 4.15 -23.73 -9.19
CA ASN A 10 4.43 -22.97 -7.97
C ASN A 10 3.38 -21.87 -7.71
N ARG A 11 2.88 -21.24 -8.78
CA ARG A 11 1.78 -20.26 -8.67
C ARG A 11 0.46 -20.91 -8.25
N LEU A 12 0.12 -22.06 -8.81
CA LEU A 12 -1.09 -22.80 -8.44
C LEU A 12 -1.01 -23.31 -7.00
N ILE A 13 0.15 -23.82 -6.57
CA ILE A 13 0.37 -24.24 -5.18
C ILE A 13 0.18 -23.06 -4.22
N LEU A 14 0.79 -21.90 -4.52
CA LEU A 14 0.60 -20.70 -3.71
C LEU A 14 -0.87 -20.27 -3.66
N SER A 15 -1.56 -20.26 -4.81
CA SER A 15 -2.99 -19.95 -4.87
C SER A 15 -3.82 -20.90 -4.01
N PHE A 16 -3.57 -22.21 -4.09
CA PHE A 16 -4.27 -23.21 -3.28
C PHE A 16 -3.97 -23.07 -1.79
N VAL A 17 -2.71 -22.86 -1.41
CA VAL A 17 -2.30 -22.64 -0.01
C VAL A 17 -2.96 -21.39 0.56
N LEU A 18 -2.97 -20.29 -0.19
CA LEU A 18 -3.63 -19.06 0.21
C LEU A 18 -5.14 -19.25 0.32
N PHE A 19 -5.76 -19.91 -0.66
CA PHE A 19 -7.20 -20.15 -0.68
C PHE A 19 -7.64 -21.02 0.50
N PHE A 20 -7.02 -22.19 0.70
CA PHE A 20 -7.37 -23.09 1.80
C PHE A 20 -6.97 -22.52 3.16
N GLY A 21 -5.85 -21.80 3.24
CA GLY A 21 -5.46 -21.07 4.45
C GLY A 21 -6.48 -20.02 4.85
N SER A 22 -6.95 -19.22 3.89
CA SER A 22 -8.00 -18.22 4.11
C SER A 22 -9.33 -18.86 4.52
N LEU A 23 -9.72 -19.95 3.87
CA LEU A 23 -10.96 -20.68 4.17
C LEU A 23 -10.90 -21.29 5.58
N GLY A 24 -9.78 -21.91 5.95
CA GLY A 24 -9.57 -22.52 7.26
C GLY A 24 -9.56 -21.49 8.39
N LEU A 25 -8.87 -20.36 8.21
CA LEU A 25 -8.89 -19.25 9.17
C LEU A 25 -10.32 -18.72 9.37
N SER A 26 -11.07 -18.60 8.28
CA SER A 26 -12.47 -18.18 8.32
C SER A 26 -13.28 -19.16 9.18
N VAL A 27 -13.25 -20.46 8.90
CA VAL A 27 -13.99 -21.46 9.69
C VAL A 27 -13.58 -21.44 11.17
N LEU A 28 -12.29 -21.30 11.47
CA LEU A 28 -11.79 -21.26 12.86
C LEU A 28 -12.32 -20.04 13.63
N LEU A 29 -12.38 -18.87 13.00
CA LEU A 29 -12.96 -17.67 13.61
C LEU A 29 -14.47 -17.81 13.83
N TRP A 30 -15.14 -18.62 13.00
CA TRP A 30 -16.61 -18.81 13.03
C TRP A 30 -16.97 -19.59 14.27
N THR A 31 -16.24 -20.67 14.50
CA THR A 31 -16.43 -21.54 15.64
C THR A 31 -16.07 -20.85 16.95
N LEU A 32 -15.12 -19.91 16.93
CA LEU A 32 -14.78 -19.07 18.07
C LEU A 32 -15.77 -17.91 18.32
N GLY A 33 -16.78 -17.72 17.47
CA GLY A 33 -17.80 -16.69 17.63
C GLY A 33 -17.31 -15.27 17.37
N PHE A 34 -16.15 -15.12 16.72
CA PHE A 34 -15.59 -13.81 16.37
C PHE A 34 -16.27 -13.28 15.09
N PRO A 35 -16.98 -12.14 15.11
CA PRO A 35 -17.66 -11.56 13.94
C PRO A 35 -16.67 -10.94 12.91
N PHE A 36 -15.39 -11.28 12.98
CA PHE A 36 -14.29 -10.67 12.22
C PHE A 36 -14.15 -11.17 10.77
N PHE A 37 -15.06 -12.01 10.27
CA PHE A 37 -15.11 -12.52 8.88
C PHE A 37 -14.81 -11.46 7.82
N PHE A 38 -15.30 -10.25 8.05
CA PHE A 38 -15.14 -9.15 7.11
C PHE A 38 -13.77 -8.47 7.24
N LEU A 39 -13.12 -8.43 8.39
CA LEU A 39 -11.90 -7.63 8.54
C LEU A 39 -10.69 -8.21 7.78
N PHE A 40 -10.64 -9.52 7.52
CA PHE A 40 -9.53 -10.13 6.79
C PHE A 40 -9.49 -9.74 5.30
N LEU A 41 -10.65 -9.52 4.67
CA LEU A 41 -10.74 -8.97 3.30
C LEU A 41 -10.51 -7.44 3.27
N PHE A 42 -10.65 -6.77 4.42
CA PHE A 42 -10.53 -5.31 4.57
C PHE A 42 -9.15 -4.84 5.06
N ILE A 43 -8.30 -5.70 5.62
CA ILE A 43 -6.90 -5.35 5.94
C ILE A 43 -6.13 -4.72 4.74
N PRO A 44 -6.33 -5.10 3.46
CA PRO A 44 -5.71 -4.38 2.35
C PRO A 44 -6.24 -2.95 2.13
N LEU A 45 -7.25 -2.46 2.86
CA LEU A 45 -7.74 -1.06 2.81
C LEU A 45 -7.06 -0.11 3.82
N ILE A 46 -6.09 -0.58 4.60
CA ILE A 46 -5.30 0.26 5.52
C ILE A 46 -4.15 1.08 4.87
N PRO A 47 -3.77 0.99 3.57
CA PRO A 47 -2.54 1.64 3.11
C PRO A 47 -2.62 3.17 3.04
N PHE A 48 -3.76 3.80 3.32
CA PHE A 48 -3.96 5.24 3.14
C PHE A 48 -3.70 6.13 4.36
N LEU A 49 -3.39 5.59 5.55
CA LEU A 49 -3.20 6.43 6.74
C LEU A 49 -1.79 7.04 6.90
N GLY A 50 -0.87 6.78 5.97
CA GLY A 50 0.57 7.02 6.20
C GLY A 50 1.29 7.99 5.27
N GLN A 51 0.61 8.65 4.31
CA GLN A 51 1.31 9.62 3.45
C GLN A 51 1.61 10.88 4.25
N LYS A 52 2.81 10.94 4.86
CA LYS A 52 3.37 12.14 5.45
C LYS A 52 3.41 13.21 4.37
N GLN A 53 2.52 14.19 4.46
CA GLN A 53 2.48 15.32 3.53
C GLN A 53 3.79 16.11 3.72
N LYS A 54 4.68 16.01 2.73
CA LYS A 54 5.96 16.73 2.73
C LYS A 54 5.67 18.18 2.43
N ILE A 55 6.08 19.08 3.32
CA ILE A 55 5.98 20.52 3.08
C ILE A 55 7.11 20.90 2.12
N ARG A 56 6.78 21.56 1.02
CA ARG A 56 7.75 22.04 0.04
C ARG A 56 7.76 23.55 0.00
N LYS A 57 8.94 24.17 -0.17
CA LYS A 57 9.11 25.62 -0.20
C LYS A 57 9.93 26.07 -1.39
N CYS A 58 9.56 27.20 -1.97
CA CYS A 58 10.34 27.85 -3.00
C CYS A 58 11.50 28.65 -2.39
N PRO A 59 12.76 28.45 -2.81
CA PRO A 59 13.91 29.18 -2.28
C PRO A 59 13.98 30.65 -2.72
N ILE A 60 13.17 31.07 -3.70
CA ILE A 60 13.24 32.41 -4.30
C ILE A 60 12.15 33.33 -3.72
N CYS A 61 10.87 33.01 -3.95
CA CYS A 61 9.75 33.81 -3.46
C CYS A 61 9.25 33.41 -2.06
N GLY A 62 9.71 32.28 -1.52
CA GLY A 62 9.28 31.79 -0.22
C GLY A 62 7.91 31.11 -0.21
N PHE A 63 7.31 30.83 -1.37
CA PHE A 63 6.04 30.11 -1.48
C PHE A 63 6.11 28.73 -0.82
N GLU A 64 5.14 28.41 0.03
CA GLU A 64 5.05 27.14 0.77
C GLU A 64 3.80 26.36 0.37
N THR A 65 3.96 25.05 0.17
CA THR A 65 2.85 24.16 -0.16
C THR A 65 2.97 22.79 0.47
N LYS A 66 1.82 22.14 0.63
CA LYS A 66 1.66 20.75 1.09
C LYS A 66 1.20 19.82 -0.03
N GLY A 67 1.01 20.33 -1.25
CA GLY A 67 0.55 19.55 -2.39
C GLY A 67 1.67 18.76 -3.09
N ASN A 68 1.31 18.10 -4.19
CA ASN A 68 2.23 17.28 -4.98
C ASN A 68 2.96 18.07 -6.09
N GLU A 69 2.76 19.38 -6.18
CA GLU A 69 3.47 20.25 -7.10
C GLU A 69 4.98 20.16 -6.89
N ARG A 70 5.71 20.15 -8.00
CA ARG A 70 7.18 20.10 -8.02
C ARG A 70 7.81 21.45 -8.32
N TYR A 71 7.04 22.39 -8.86
CA TYR A 71 7.50 23.69 -9.33
C TYR A 71 6.66 24.81 -8.71
N CYS A 72 7.29 25.96 -8.46
CA CYS A 72 6.63 27.16 -7.99
C CYS A 72 5.69 27.73 -9.08
N PRO A 73 4.42 28.05 -8.76
CA PRO A 73 3.49 28.63 -9.74
C PRO A 73 3.84 30.06 -10.14
N TYR A 74 4.65 30.76 -9.35
CA TYR A 74 5.05 32.15 -9.62
C TYR A 74 6.33 32.21 -10.46
N ASP A 75 7.36 31.45 -10.06
CA ASP A 75 8.71 31.58 -10.64
C ASP A 75 9.13 30.36 -11.47
N GLY A 76 8.36 29.27 -11.45
CA GLY A 76 8.68 28.02 -12.16
C GLY A 76 9.85 27.21 -11.58
N VAL A 77 10.44 27.66 -10.46
CA VAL A 77 11.60 27.00 -9.83
C VAL A 77 11.17 25.75 -9.05
N LEU A 78 12.05 24.73 -9.01
CA LEU A 78 11.85 23.52 -8.23
C LEU A 78 11.65 23.85 -6.75
N LEU A 79 10.67 23.21 -6.12
CA LEU A 79 10.41 23.38 -4.69
C LEU A 79 11.31 22.45 -3.87
N ASP A 80 11.93 22.98 -2.83
CA ASP A 80 12.77 22.23 -1.90
C ASP A 80 11.89 21.55 -0.84
N GLU A 81 12.16 20.29 -0.52
CA GLU A 81 11.46 19.57 0.53
C GLU A 81 11.97 20.02 1.90
N ILE A 82 11.10 20.67 2.69
CA ILE A 82 11.40 20.97 4.10
C ILE A 82 11.12 19.70 4.88
N ASN A 83 12.17 19.04 5.34
CA ASN A 83 12.06 17.99 6.34
C ASN A 83 11.99 18.66 7.71
N PRO A 84 10.86 18.62 8.45
CA PRO A 84 10.84 19.09 9.82
C PRO A 84 11.66 18.09 10.67
N ASP A 85 12.83 18.52 11.13
CA ASP A 85 13.66 17.78 12.11
C ASP A 85 12.94 17.62 13.45
#